data_AF-A0A968NPS1-F1
#
_entry.id   AF-A0A968NPS1-F1
#
_cell.length_a   1.000
_cell.length_b   1.000
_cell.length_c   1.000
_cell.angle_alpha   90.00
_cell.angle_beta   90.00
_cell.angle_gamma   90.00
#
_symmetry.space_group_name_H-M   'P 1'
#
loop_
_entity.id
_entity.type
_entity.pdbx_description
1 polymer ?
#
loop_
_entity_poly.entity_id
_entity_poly.type
_entity_poly.pdbx_seq_one_letter_code
_entity_poly.pdbx_strand_id
1 'polypeptide(L)'
;MKLQHEIGICSQTDEQKECDWIPLEVADNSIGIAPEHQEQTFRAFERLHGAETYPKTGIGLAIVRKGIDRMGRRVGVESQLG
;
A
#
# COMPACT_ATOMS: atom_id res chain seq x y z
N MET A 1 -6.75 -7.03 -6.31
CA MET A 1 -6.56 -6.28 -5.05
C MET A 1 -6.70 -4.78 -5.30
N LYS A 2 -7.16 -3.99 -4.32
CA LYS A 2 -7.13 -2.52 -4.32
C LYS A 2 -6.22 -2.01 -3.19
N LEU A 3 -5.45 -0.95 -3.44
CA LEU A 3 -4.58 -0.30 -2.45
C LEU A 3 -4.97 1.17 -2.36
N GLN A 4 -5.77 1.52 -1.35
CA GLN A 4 -6.13 2.91 -1.05
C GLN A 4 -5.05 3.57 -0.19
N HIS A 5 -4.67 4.80 -0.53
CA HIS A 5 -3.66 5.58 0.19
C HIS A 5 -4.03 7.07 0.25
N GLU A 6 -3.47 7.80 1.22
CA GLU A 6 -3.50 9.27 1.30
C GLU A 6 -2.12 9.84 0.92
N ILE A 7 -1.73 9.77 -0.37
CA ILE A 7 -0.41 10.27 -0.86
C ILE A 7 -0.53 11.70 -1.37
N GLY A 8 -0.68 12.65 -0.45
CA GLY A 8 -0.69 14.07 -0.78
C GLY A 8 0.67 14.59 -1.25
N ILE A 9 0.75 14.92 -2.53
CA ILE A 9 1.84 15.72 -3.11
C ILE A 9 1.54 17.18 -2.77
N CYS A 10 2.21 17.77 -1.77
CA CYS A 10 2.02 19.20 -1.51
C CYS A 10 2.78 20.03 -2.56
N SER A 11 2.05 20.53 -3.55
CA SER A 11 2.56 21.51 -4.52
C SER A 11 2.76 22.85 -3.80
N GLN A 12 3.99 23.15 -3.38
CA GLN A 12 4.32 24.45 -2.84
C GLN A 12 4.19 25.52 -3.94
N THR A 13 3.14 26.33 -3.83
CA THR A 13 3.06 27.69 -4.36
C THR A 13 3.13 28.66 -3.17
N ASP A 14 3.59 29.90 -3.41
CA ASP A 14 4.07 30.78 -2.35
C ASP A 14 3.05 31.06 -1.23
N GLU A 15 3.60 31.11 -0.01
CA GLU A 15 3.02 31.61 1.24
C GLU A 15 1.53 31.27 1.55
N GLN A 16 1.37 30.22 2.38
CA GLN A 16 0.19 29.94 3.22
C GLN A 16 -1.08 29.39 2.52
N LYS A 17 -1.23 28.07 2.51
CA LYS A 17 -2.50 27.34 2.76
C LYS A 17 -2.25 25.85 3.06
N GLU A 18 -3.32 25.14 3.39
CA GLU A 18 -3.30 23.73 3.78
C GLU A 18 -2.75 22.83 2.66
N CYS A 19 -1.81 21.94 3.00
CA CYS A 19 -1.36 20.88 2.10
C CYS A 19 -2.42 19.78 2.03
N ASP A 20 -3.37 19.86 1.10
CA ASP A 20 -4.41 18.84 0.91
C ASP A 20 -3.86 17.43 0.56
N TRP A 21 -4.64 16.41 0.92
CA TRP A 21 -4.21 15.01 0.96
C TRP A 21 -4.84 14.18 -0.17
N ILE A 22 -4.30 14.33 -1.38
CA ILE A 22 -4.80 13.62 -2.58
C ILE A 22 -4.79 12.09 -2.32
N PRO A 23 -5.94 11.41 -2.44
CA PRO A 23 -5.99 9.95 -2.33
C PRO A 23 -5.45 9.29 -3.61
N LEU A 24 -4.65 8.24 -3.45
CA LEU A 24 -4.14 7.42 -4.56
C LEU A 24 -4.60 5.97 -4.39
N GLU A 25 -5.47 5.52 -5.30
CA GLU A 25 -5.84 4.11 -5.41
C GLU A 25 -4.98 3.40 -6.48
N VAL A 26 -4.47 2.20 -6.16
CA VAL A 26 -3.87 1.29 -7.15
C VAL A 26 -4.64 -0.03 -7.13
N ALA A 27 -5.24 -0.39 -8.27
CA ALA A 27 -5.95 -1.65 -8.44
C ALA A 27 -5.16 -2.66 -9.28
N ASP A 28 -5.26 -3.94 -8.94
CA ASP A 28 -4.76 -5.06 -9.73
C ASP A 28 -5.80 -6.19 -9.84
N ASN A 29 -5.59 -7.04 -10.85
CA ASN A 29 -6.40 -8.24 -11.12
C ASN A 29 -5.70 -9.52 -10.60
N SER A 30 -5.06 -9.45 -9.44
CA SER A 30 -4.57 -10.65 -8.73
C SER A 30 -5.70 -11.33 -7.94
N ILE A 31 -5.48 -12.62 -7.60
CA ILE A 31 -6.35 -13.50 -6.76
C ILE A 31 -6.77 -12.91 -5.40
N GLY A 32 -6.22 -11.75 -5.04
CA GLY A 32 -6.55 -11.04 -3.83
C GLY A 32 -5.90 -11.61 -2.57
N ILE A 33 -6.43 -11.15 -1.44
CA ILE A 33 -5.86 -11.36 -0.10
C ILE A 33 -7.03 -11.49 0.88
N ALA A 34 -7.08 -12.60 1.62
CA ALA A 34 -8.10 -12.82 2.63
C ALA A 34 -7.97 -11.78 3.78
N PRO A 35 -9.08 -11.29 4.38
CA PRO A 35 -9.06 -10.21 5.37
C PRO A 35 -8.04 -10.39 6.51
N GLU A 36 -7.92 -11.61 7.06
CA GLU A 36 -7.00 -12.01 8.11
C GLU A 36 -5.50 -11.82 7.77
N HIS A 37 -5.18 -11.69 6.48
CA HIS A 37 -3.83 -11.54 5.95
C HIS A 37 -3.51 -10.10 5.50
N GLN A 38 -4.46 -9.16 5.57
CA GLN A 38 -4.29 -7.80 5.05
C GLN A 38 -3.26 -6.97 5.84
N GLU A 39 -3.23 -7.05 7.16
CA GLU A 39 -2.18 -6.38 7.96
C GLU A 39 -0.78 -6.99 7.77
N GLN A 40 -0.74 -8.32 7.57
CA GLN A 40 0.47 -9.12 7.37
C GLN A 40 1.15 -8.79 6.04
N THR A 41 0.35 -8.49 5.01
CA THR A 41 0.78 -8.11 3.64
C THR A 41 1.85 -7.01 3.58
N PHE A 42 1.87 -6.09 4.54
CA PHE A 42 2.82 -4.99 4.61
C PHE A 42 4.05 -5.26 5.50
N ARG A 43 4.19 -6.46 6.06
CA ARG A 43 5.37 -6.85 6.85
C ARG A 43 6.46 -7.38 5.93
N ALA A 44 7.72 -7.02 6.21
CA ALA A 44 8.83 -7.48 5.38
C ALA A 44 9.01 -9.00 5.51
N PHE A 45 9.19 -9.67 4.36
CA PHE A 45 9.43 -11.11 4.23
C PHE A 45 8.29 -12.06 4.62
N GLU A 46 7.14 -11.57 5.11
CA GLU A 46 5.95 -12.44 5.23
C GLU A 46 5.40 -12.77 3.82
N ARG A 47 5.03 -14.04 3.62
CA ARG A 47 4.56 -14.57 2.33
C ARG A 47 3.25 -15.31 2.55
N LEU A 48 2.18 -14.83 1.91
CA LEU A 48 0.84 -15.41 2.04
C LEU A 48 0.63 -16.71 1.26
N HIS A 49 1.53 -17.01 0.32
CA HIS A 49 1.44 -18.18 -0.56
C HIS A 49 2.80 -18.89 -0.65
N GLY A 50 2.75 -20.21 -0.89
CA GLY A 50 3.93 -21.07 -1.04
C GLY A 50 4.85 -20.62 -2.17
N ALA A 51 6.12 -21.05 -2.10
CA ALA A 51 7.19 -20.43 -2.88
C ALA A 51 7.09 -20.61 -4.41
N GLU A 52 6.30 -21.58 -4.89
CA GLU A 52 6.33 -22.04 -6.29
C GLU A 52 5.44 -21.22 -7.24
N THR A 53 4.34 -20.62 -6.78
CA THR A 53 3.35 -20.01 -7.68
C THR A 53 3.78 -18.66 -8.24
N TYR A 54 4.52 -17.86 -7.46
CA TYR A 54 5.04 -16.56 -7.91
C TYR A 54 6.41 -16.21 -7.28
N PRO A 55 7.47 -15.96 -8.09
CA PRO A 55 8.78 -15.52 -7.60
C PRO A 55 8.76 -14.02 -7.24
N LYS A 56 7.97 -13.67 -6.21
CA LYS A 56 7.93 -12.33 -5.60
C LYS A 56 8.56 -12.38 -4.19
N THR A 57 9.33 -11.36 -3.84
CA THR A 57 10.10 -11.30 -2.58
C THR A 57 9.27 -11.01 -1.33
N GLY A 58 8.00 -10.61 -1.47
CA GLY A 58 7.17 -10.10 -0.35
C GLY A 58 7.54 -8.69 0.13
N ILE A 59 8.58 -8.06 -0.43
CA ILE A 59 9.14 -6.80 0.09
C ILE A 59 8.39 -5.56 -0.43
N GLY A 60 7.71 -5.65 -1.58
CA GLY A 60 7.14 -4.49 -2.28
C GLY A 60 6.22 -3.61 -1.43
N LEU A 61 5.21 -4.20 -0.78
CA LEU A 61 4.28 -3.43 0.06
C LEU A 61 4.90 -2.99 1.40
N ALA A 62 5.90 -3.72 1.92
CA ALA A 62 6.71 -3.25 3.05
C ALA A 62 7.56 -2.01 2.69
N ILE A 63 8.03 -1.89 1.44
CA ILE A 63 8.67 -0.64 0.94
C ILE A 63 7.63 0.48 0.83
N VAL A 64 6.45 0.23 0.29
CA VAL A 64 5.38 1.24 0.16
C VAL A 64 5.00 1.80 1.53
N ARG A 65 4.70 0.93 2.52
CA ARG A 65 4.41 1.38 3.89
C ARG A 65 5.57 2.19 4.46
N LYS A 66 6.80 1.69 4.42
CA LYS A 66 7.99 2.40 4.93
C LYS A 66 8.25 3.74 4.24
N GLY A 67 7.84 3.91 2.98
CA GLY A 67 7.89 5.20 2.27
C GLY A 67 6.81 6.17 2.76
N ILE A 68 5.60 5.69 2.98
CA ILE A 68 4.44 6.49 3.40
C ILE A 68 4.52 6.88 4.88
N ASP A 69 4.99 5.98 5.75
CA ASP A 69 5.29 6.27 7.16
C ASP A 69 6.28 7.43 7.28
N ARG A 70 7.31 7.47 6.41
CA ARG A 70 8.32 8.54 6.34
C ARG A 70 7.77 9.87 5.85
N MET A 71 6.65 9.87 5.13
CA MET A 71 5.93 11.09 4.72
C MET A 71 4.88 11.53 5.75
N GLY A 72 4.73 10.80 6.87
CA GLY A 72 3.75 11.10 7.92
C GLY A 72 2.30 10.86 7.48
N ARG A 73 2.05 9.97 6.52
CA ARG A 73 0.72 9.68 5.95
C ARG A 73 0.36 8.20 6.10
N ARG A 74 -0.76 7.79 5.51
CA ARG A 74 -1.42 6.49 5.77
C ARG A 74 -1.54 5.64 4.50
N VAL A 75 -1.52 4.33 4.72
CA VAL A 75 -1.63 3.28 3.70
C VAL A 75 -2.65 2.23 4.18
N GLY A 76 -3.53 1.82 3.27
CA GLY A 76 -4.47 0.72 3.46
C GLY A 76 -4.40 -0.29 2.32
N VAL A 77 -5.08 -1.41 2.50
CA VAL A 77 -5.38 -2.38 1.43
C VAL A 77 -6.84 -2.77 1.55
N GLU A 78 -7.51 -2.91 0.42
CA GLU A 78 -8.82 -3.55 0.31
C GLU A 78 -8.68 -4.73 -0.64
N SER A 79 -9.02 -5.92 -0.16
CA SER A 79 -9.04 -7.10 -1.00
C SER A 79 -10.10 -8.07 -0.53
N GLN A 80 -10.55 -8.88 -1.47
CA GLN A 80 -11.31 -10.10 -1.22
C GLN A 80 -10.56 -11.21 -1.96
N LEU A 81 -10.70 -12.46 -1.52
CA LEU A 81 -10.08 -13.62 -2.17
C LEU A 81 -11.04 -14.13 -3.27
N GLY A 82 -10.54 -14.28 -4.50
CA GLY A 82 -11.35 -14.69 -5.66
C GLY A 82 -10.54 -14.78 -6.95
#